data_AF-A0A8C5QZK1-F1
#
_entry.id   AF-A0A8C5QZK1-F1
#
_cell.length_a   1.000
_cell.length_b   1.000
_cell.length_c   1.000
_cell.angle_alpha   90.00
_cell.angle_beta   90.00
_cell.angle_gamma   90.00
#
_symmetry.space_group_name_H-M   'P 1'
#
loop_
_entity.id
_entity.type
_entity.pdbx_description
1 polymer ?
#
loop_
_entity_poly.entity_id
_entity_poly.type
_entity_poly.pdbx_seq_one_letter_code
_entity_poly.pdbx_strand_id
1 'polypeptide(L)'
;MRRAVTREIRNLKNLVALGLRKQHGGPHELRILLSSGVWMLHCPVWAMASSNCTMETSGDLSSLGDLSLQQHSGAPGDLFSRWKLQVSRRVDLSKKGNVDPDIVETVRFINLRDSYFTTSSCSGRIILLDESPDASTIQKQNCSWLYVTHQLCEAGDVVEALQKATGNAVLKFEPFVLHVQCRTLPDAQLLHSVAINSGFRNSGITMGKKGKIIMAVRSTHCLEVPLSFKGKCLVSNEYIEHVVQTANQKMEENFRRISRFHSSLVHAIQNKDSTNNEEPAASSVYTRRRRRNKENHKSDCLSHEDGCDDPEGYITFYDVQ
;
A
#
# COMPACT_ATOMS: atom_id res chain seq x y z
N MET A 1 -23.32 32.85 -11.33
CA MET A 1 -24.07 31.61 -11.05
C MET A 1 -24.50 30.84 -12.31
N ARG A 2 -23.72 30.88 -13.42
CA ARG A 2 -23.97 30.12 -14.68
C ARG A 2 -22.75 29.31 -15.17
N ARG A 3 -21.77 29.08 -14.29
CA ARG A 3 -20.58 28.24 -14.57
C ARG A 3 -20.42 27.05 -13.62
N ALA A 4 -21.30 26.91 -12.63
CA ALA A 4 -21.31 25.79 -11.70
C ALA A 4 -22.16 24.60 -12.19
N VAL A 5 -23.16 24.83 -13.05
CA VAL A 5 -24.09 23.79 -13.52
C VAL A 5 -23.50 22.93 -14.66
N THR A 6 -22.44 23.39 -15.34
CA THR A 6 -21.83 22.66 -16.47
C THR A 6 -20.70 21.70 -16.07
N ARG A 7 -20.40 21.57 -14.77
CA ARG A 7 -19.34 20.64 -14.28
C ARG A 7 -19.89 19.35 -13.66
N GLU A 8 -21.13 19.36 -13.18
CA GLU A 8 -21.85 18.17 -12.69
C GLU A 8 -22.27 17.20 -13.82
N ILE A 9 -22.46 17.68 -15.05
CA ILE A 9 -22.98 16.87 -16.17
C ILE A 9 -21.88 16.00 -16.83
N ARG A 10 -20.59 16.24 -16.55
CA ARG A 10 -19.49 15.48 -17.19
C ARG A 10 -19.18 14.14 -16.51
N ASN A 11 -19.78 13.86 -15.35
CA ASN A 11 -19.67 12.55 -14.67
C ASN A 11 -20.79 11.55 -15.03
N LEU A 12 -21.66 11.89 -16.00
CA LEU A 12 -22.75 11.02 -16.47
C LEU A 12 -22.37 10.13 -17.67
N LYS A 13 -21.13 9.61 -17.70
CA LYS A 13 -20.75 8.57 -18.69
C LYS A 13 -20.94 7.12 -18.19
N ASN A 14 -21.41 6.90 -16.97
CA ASN A 14 -21.62 5.56 -16.41
C ASN A 14 -23.09 5.16 -16.18
N LEU A 15 -24.06 5.86 -16.79
CA LEU A 15 -25.48 5.55 -16.58
C LEU A 15 -26.10 4.60 -17.62
N VAL A 16 -25.31 4.05 -18.54
CA VAL A 16 -25.77 2.98 -19.45
C VAL A 16 -25.64 1.59 -18.82
N ALA A 17 -24.89 1.43 -17.73
CA ALA A 17 -24.68 0.15 -17.06
C ALA A 17 -25.86 -0.32 -16.15
N LEU A 18 -26.95 0.44 -16.07
CA LEU A 18 -28.13 0.13 -15.22
C LEU A 18 -29.46 0.03 -15.99
N GLY A 19 -29.44 -0.09 -17.32
CA GLY A 19 -30.65 -0.43 -18.10
C GLY A 19 -31.78 0.62 -18.11
N LEU A 20 -31.49 1.88 -17.77
CA LEU A 20 -32.49 2.95 -17.71
C LEU A 20 -32.64 3.64 -19.08
N ARG A 21 -33.81 3.51 -19.72
CA ARG A 21 -34.16 4.25 -20.94
C ARG A 21 -34.60 5.68 -20.61
N LYS A 22 -34.03 6.65 -21.32
CA LYS A 22 -34.41 8.07 -21.28
C LYS A 22 -35.52 8.32 -22.31
N GLN A 23 -36.66 8.89 -21.90
CA GLN A 23 -37.61 9.53 -22.82
C GLN A 23 -37.62 11.05 -22.57
N HIS A 24 -37.82 11.83 -23.64
CA HIS A 24 -37.83 13.29 -23.59
C HIS A 24 -39.15 13.83 -23.02
N GLY A 25 -39.05 14.58 -21.92
CA GLY A 25 -40.10 15.46 -21.39
C GLY A 25 -39.52 16.87 -21.13
N GLY A 26 -40.37 17.89 -21.16
CA GLY A 26 -40.03 19.32 -21.15
C GLY A 26 -39.27 19.84 -19.91
N PRO A 27 -38.97 21.15 -19.84
CA PRO A 27 -37.78 21.66 -19.17
C PRO A 27 -37.79 21.64 -17.63
N HIS A 28 -38.80 21.12 -16.94
CA HIS A 28 -38.87 21.16 -15.47
C HIS A 28 -39.53 19.95 -14.77
N GLU A 29 -39.41 18.71 -15.28
CA GLU A 29 -39.73 17.52 -14.45
C GLU A 29 -38.81 16.32 -14.76
N LEU A 30 -38.25 15.70 -13.72
CA LEU A 30 -37.56 14.40 -13.80
C LEU A 30 -38.30 13.42 -12.88
N ARG A 31 -39.08 12.48 -13.45
CA ARG A 31 -39.71 11.38 -12.70
C ARG A 31 -38.83 10.13 -12.79
N ILE A 32 -38.46 9.57 -11.65
CA ILE A 32 -37.82 8.25 -11.53
C ILE A 32 -38.74 7.38 -10.65
N LEU A 33 -39.26 6.30 -11.20
CA LEU A 33 -39.96 5.26 -10.43
C LEU A 33 -38.92 4.21 -10.01
N LEU A 34 -38.78 4.01 -8.70
CA LEU A 34 -38.04 2.89 -8.11
C LEU A 34 -39.04 1.78 -7.78
N SER A 35 -38.86 0.59 -8.34
CA SER A 35 -39.58 -0.60 -7.89
C SER A 35 -38.96 -1.10 -6.59
N SER A 36 -39.81 -1.20 -5.56
CA SER A 36 -39.65 -1.90 -4.28
C SER A 36 -38.68 -1.34 -3.22
N GLY A 37 -39.26 -0.92 -2.08
CA GLY A 37 -38.64 -1.01 -0.74
C GLY A 37 -38.18 0.32 -0.11
N VAL A 38 -38.98 0.84 0.83
CA VAL A 38 -38.72 2.07 1.61
C VAL A 38 -37.75 1.80 2.76
N TRP A 39 -36.67 2.58 2.86
CA TRP A 39 -35.93 2.81 4.11
C TRP A 39 -35.72 4.32 4.29
N MET A 40 -36.41 4.90 5.27
CA MET A 40 -36.26 6.30 5.67
C MET A 40 -35.06 6.44 6.63
N LEU A 41 -34.00 7.14 6.21
CA LEU A 41 -33.05 7.78 7.12
C LEU A 41 -33.29 9.30 7.05
N HIS A 42 -33.98 9.82 8.06
CA HIS A 42 -34.09 11.25 8.31
C HIS A 42 -32.85 11.73 9.08
N CYS A 43 -32.19 12.76 8.57
CA CYS A 43 -31.20 13.55 9.28
C CYS A 43 -31.73 15.00 9.33
N PRO A 44 -32.06 15.57 10.50
CA PRO A 44 -32.60 16.93 10.55
C PRO A 44 -31.55 17.93 11.05
N VAL A 45 -31.41 19.06 10.34
CA VAL A 45 -30.89 20.30 10.92
C VAL A 45 -31.78 21.49 10.52
N TRP A 46 -32.44 22.01 11.56
CA TRP A 46 -32.95 23.38 11.81
C TRP A 46 -34.14 23.94 11.02
N ALA A 47 -35.27 24.04 11.74
CA ALA A 47 -36.15 25.21 11.73
C ALA A 47 -36.76 25.39 13.13
N MET A 48 -36.45 26.51 13.80
CA MET A 48 -37.16 27.01 14.97
C MET A 48 -38.28 27.95 14.51
N ALA A 49 -39.50 27.77 15.03
CA ALA A 49 -40.39 28.86 15.40
C ALA A 49 -41.48 28.39 16.36
N SER A 50 -41.60 29.13 17.48
CA SER A 50 -42.79 29.39 18.30
C SER A 50 -43.47 28.24 19.06
N SER A 51 -43.34 28.23 20.40
CA SER A 51 -44.45 28.53 21.33
C SER A 51 -43.97 28.61 22.80
N ASN A 52 -44.14 29.79 23.38
CA ASN A 52 -44.42 30.15 24.78
C ASN A 52 -43.95 29.23 25.92
N CYS A 53 -42.96 29.71 26.69
CA CYS A 53 -43.00 29.57 28.14
C CYS A 53 -42.34 30.80 28.78
N THR A 54 -43.15 31.61 29.43
CA THR A 54 -42.75 32.76 30.26
C THR A 54 -42.36 32.26 31.66
N MET A 55 -41.18 32.63 32.16
CA MET A 55 -41.04 33.13 33.54
C MET A 55 -39.67 33.79 33.77
N GLU A 56 -39.75 35.11 33.88
CA GLU A 56 -39.07 36.05 34.79
C GLU A 56 -37.53 36.11 34.94
N THR A 57 -37.10 37.37 34.84
CA THR A 57 -35.77 37.94 34.80
C THR A 57 -35.24 38.32 36.19
N SER A 58 -33.94 38.15 36.43
CA SER A 58 -33.04 39.18 37.01
C SER A 58 -31.64 38.60 37.23
N GLY A 59 -30.59 39.32 36.81
CA GLY A 59 -29.20 38.95 37.12
C GLY A 59 -28.18 39.34 36.05
N ASP A 60 -27.90 40.64 35.95
CA ASP A 60 -26.67 41.32 35.56
C ASP A 60 -25.73 40.81 34.45
N LEU A 61 -25.61 41.69 33.45
CA LEU A 61 -24.47 41.89 32.55
C LEU A 61 -23.16 42.12 33.34
N SER A 62 -22.13 41.32 33.09
CA SER A 62 -20.80 41.77 32.63
C SER A 62 -19.71 40.72 32.89
N SER A 63 -19.37 39.92 31.86
CA SER A 63 -17.99 39.49 31.52
C SER A 63 -18.04 38.26 30.62
N LEU A 64 -18.19 38.46 29.32
CA LEU A 64 -17.82 37.44 28.35
C LEU A 64 -16.84 38.11 27.39
N GLY A 65 -15.57 37.85 27.69
CA GLY A 65 -14.44 38.23 26.86
C GLY A 65 -14.61 37.66 25.45
N ASP A 66 -14.28 38.53 24.51
CA ASP A 66 -14.14 38.33 23.09
C ASP A 66 -13.28 37.08 22.78
N LEU A 67 -13.92 35.93 22.53
CA LEU A 67 -13.27 34.78 21.90
C LEU A 67 -13.33 34.98 20.39
N SER A 68 -12.49 35.91 19.93
CA SER A 68 -12.15 36.04 18.52
C SER A 68 -11.74 34.67 17.98
N LEU A 69 -12.47 34.18 16.97
CA LEU A 69 -12.02 33.10 16.10
C LEU A 69 -10.64 33.50 15.54
N GLN A 70 -9.58 32.93 16.10
CA GLN A 70 -8.29 32.91 15.43
C GLN A 70 -8.45 32.02 14.19
N GLN A 71 -8.76 32.67 13.07
CA GLN A 71 -8.44 32.13 11.76
C GLN A 71 -6.94 31.85 11.75
N HIS A 72 -6.56 30.59 11.92
CA HIS A 72 -5.22 30.15 11.57
C HIS A 72 -5.04 30.35 10.06
N SER A 73 -4.51 31.51 9.69
CA SER A 73 -3.86 31.76 8.42
C SER A 73 -2.55 30.95 8.38
N GLY A 74 -2.67 29.62 8.26
CA GLY A 74 -1.54 28.73 8.08
C GLY A 74 -1.05 28.81 6.64
N ALA A 75 0.23 29.14 6.46
CA ALA A 75 0.93 29.07 5.17
C ALA A 75 0.59 27.76 4.42
N PRO A 76 0.53 27.75 3.08
CA PRO A 76 0.27 26.53 2.35
C PRO A 76 1.38 25.53 2.67
N GLY A 77 1.05 24.54 3.52
CA GLY A 77 1.97 23.47 3.88
C GLY A 77 2.56 22.86 2.61
N ASP A 78 3.81 22.41 2.72
CA ASP A 78 4.53 21.84 1.59
C ASP A 78 3.69 20.73 0.90
N LEU A 79 4.07 20.40 -0.33
CA LEU A 79 3.34 19.42 -1.13
C LEU A 79 3.21 18.06 -0.41
N PHE A 80 4.20 17.68 0.40
CA PHE A 80 4.21 16.45 1.17
C PHE A 80 3.20 16.48 2.33
N SER A 81 3.19 17.55 3.14
CA SER A 81 2.23 17.74 4.22
C SER A 81 0.79 17.68 3.72
N ARG A 82 0.51 18.26 2.54
CA ARG A 82 -0.81 18.16 1.90
C ARG A 82 -1.16 16.72 1.51
N TRP A 83 -0.22 15.95 0.98
CA TRP A 83 -0.47 14.53 0.68
C TRP A 83 -0.69 13.70 1.94
N LYS A 84 0.10 13.94 2.99
CA LYS A 84 -0.05 13.27 4.28
C LYS A 84 -1.45 13.52 4.88
N LEU A 85 -1.89 14.77 4.93
CA LEU A 85 -3.24 15.15 5.36
C LEU A 85 -4.34 14.54 4.49
N GLN A 86 -4.11 14.43 3.19
CA GLN A 86 -5.08 13.81 2.29
C GLN A 86 -5.23 12.32 2.58
N VAL A 87 -4.14 11.60 2.82
CA VAL A 87 -4.17 10.15 3.10
C VAL A 87 -4.74 9.86 4.48
N SER A 88 -4.42 10.67 5.51
CA SER A 88 -4.95 10.48 6.86
C SER A 88 -6.48 10.67 6.96
N ARG A 89 -7.10 11.33 5.98
CA ARG A 89 -8.55 11.52 5.88
C ARG A 89 -9.27 10.42 5.10
N ARG A 90 -8.55 9.50 4.46
CA ARG A 90 -9.17 8.43 3.67
C ARG A 90 -9.67 7.32 4.58
N VAL A 91 -10.78 6.73 4.16
CA VAL A 91 -11.27 5.46 4.71
C VAL A 91 -10.38 4.33 4.19
N ASP A 92 -10.14 3.32 5.01
CA ASP A 92 -9.41 2.12 4.58
C ASP A 92 -10.18 1.41 3.46
N LEU A 93 -9.48 1.10 2.37
CA LEU A 93 -10.02 0.43 1.18
C LEU A 93 -9.69 -1.06 1.14
N SER A 94 -9.00 -1.58 2.16
CA SER A 94 -8.74 -3.01 2.31
C SER A 94 -10.08 -3.77 2.48
N LYS A 95 -10.12 -5.04 2.07
CA LYS A 95 -11.30 -5.90 2.30
C LYS A 95 -11.64 -6.03 3.79
N LYS A 96 -10.64 -5.88 4.67
CA LYS A 96 -10.76 -5.94 6.13
C LYS A 96 -11.28 -4.63 6.74
N GLY A 97 -11.02 -3.50 6.09
CA GLY A 97 -11.44 -2.17 6.52
C GLY A 97 -10.68 -1.62 7.73
N ASN A 98 -9.63 -2.29 8.20
CA ASN A 98 -8.72 -1.79 9.23
C ASN A 98 -7.28 -2.31 9.04
N VAL A 99 -6.35 -1.64 9.71
CA VAL A 99 -4.93 -2.04 9.78
C VAL A 99 -4.78 -3.31 10.63
N ASP A 100 -3.96 -4.25 10.18
CA ASP A 100 -3.72 -5.49 10.90
C ASP A 100 -3.09 -5.26 12.30
N PRO A 101 -3.57 -5.94 13.35
CA PRO A 101 -3.05 -5.78 14.71
C PRO A 101 -1.53 -5.95 14.82
N ASP A 102 -0.96 -6.91 14.10
CA ASP A 102 0.48 -7.25 14.17
C ASP A 102 1.40 -6.11 13.68
N ILE A 103 0.86 -5.14 12.93
CA ILE A 103 1.64 -4.03 12.35
C ILE A 103 1.08 -2.65 12.74
N VAL A 104 0.03 -2.59 13.56
CA VAL A 104 -0.64 -1.34 13.92
C VAL A 104 0.31 -0.35 14.58
N GLU A 105 1.19 -0.85 15.46
CA GLU A 105 2.18 -0.03 16.15
C GLU A 105 3.23 0.52 15.18
N THR A 106 3.72 -0.32 14.27
CA THR A 106 4.68 0.08 13.22
C THR A 106 4.07 1.16 12.32
N VAL A 107 2.83 0.97 11.87
CA VAL A 107 2.11 1.95 11.02
C VAL A 107 1.89 3.26 11.77
N ARG A 108 1.48 3.20 13.05
CA ARG A 108 1.30 4.38 13.89
C ARG A 108 2.62 5.13 14.08
N PHE A 109 3.70 4.43 14.42
CA PHE A 109 5.03 5.01 14.61
C PHE A 109 5.51 5.77 13.39
N ILE A 110 5.36 5.18 12.19
CA ILE A 110 5.71 5.82 10.91
C ILE A 110 4.86 7.09 10.68
N ASN A 111 3.55 6.99 10.88
CA ASN A 111 2.63 8.10 10.59
C ASN A 111 2.78 9.28 11.56
N LEU A 112 3.31 9.07 12.76
CA LEU A 112 3.63 10.14 13.72
C LEU A 112 4.82 11.00 13.29
N ARG A 113 5.66 10.53 12.35
CA ARG A 113 6.87 11.25 11.93
C ARG A 113 6.61 12.17 10.74
N ASP A 114 7.07 13.41 10.80
CA ASP A 114 6.84 14.40 9.74
C ASP A 114 7.45 14.02 8.38
N SER A 115 8.48 13.17 8.37
CA SER A 115 9.14 12.72 7.15
C SER A 115 8.45 11.55 6.44
N TYR A 116 7.41 10.96 7.03
CA TYR A 116 6.80 9.73 6.51
C TYR A 116 5.27 9.72 6.61
N PHE A 117 4.63 8.94 5.73
CA PHE A 117 3.30 8.40 5.96
C PHE A 117 3.07 7.10 5.19
N THR A 118 2.27 6.19 5.73
CA THR A 118 1.90 4.94 5.08
C THR A 118 0.80 5.17 4.04
N THR A 119 0.83 4.40 2.94
CA THR A 119 -0.18 4.47 1.87
C THR A 119 -0.96 3.16 1.71
N SER A 120 -0.34 2.03 2.06
CA SER A 120 -0.97 0.72 2.19
C SER A 120 -0.07 -0.21 3.00
N SER A 121 -0.67 -1.21 3.64
CA SER A 121 0.03 -2.18 4.48
C SER A 121 -0.77 -3.48 4.61
N CYS A 122 -0.08 -4.60 4.81
CA CYS A 122 -0.66 -5.90 5.19
C CYS A 122 0.39 -6.67 6.01
N SER A 123 -0.02 -7.27 7.14
CA SER A 123 0.89 -8.05 8.01
C SER A 123 1.35 -9.36 7.39
N GLY A 124 0.70 -9.80 6.32
CA GLY A 124 0.88 -11.11 5.69
C GLY A 124 -0.41 -11.91 5.78
N ARG A 125 -0.63 -12.80 4.82
CA ARG A 125 -1.86 -13.61 4.77
C ARG A 125 -1.64 -14.97 4.13
N ILE A 126 -2.41 -15.94 4.63
CA ILE A 126 -2.63 -17.21 3.96
C ILE A 126 -4.00 -17.12 3.28
N ILE A 127 -4.05 -17.47 2.00
CA ILE A 127 -5.24 -17.32 1.15
C ILE A 127 -5.42 -18.54 0.27
N LEU A 128 -6.66 -19.02 0.16
CA LEU A 128 -7.07 -19.97 -0.87
C LEU A 128 -7.87 -19.23 -1.93
N LEU A 129 -7.33 -19.16 -3.14
CA LEU A 129 -7.97 -18.54 -4.29
C LEU A 129 -8.54 -19.60 -5.21
N ASP A 130 -9.78 -19.42 -5.69
CA ASP A 130 -10.33 -20.17 -6.82
C ASP A 130 -10.15 -19.33 -8.09
N GLU A 131 -9.29 -19.81 -8.98
CA GLU A 131 -9.01 -19.17 -10.26
C GLU A 131 -9.81 -19.87 -11.37
N SER A 132 -10.53 -19.11 -12.19
CA SER A 132 -11.28 -19.69 -13.31
C SER A 132 -10.33 -20.37 -14.31
N PRO A 133 -10.62 -21.60 -14.76
CA PRO A 133 -9.77 -22.34 -15.70
C PRO A 133 -9.65 -21.68 -17.08
N ASP A 134 -10.56 -20.76 -17.43
CA ASP A 134 -10.58 -20.05 -18.72
C ASP A 134 -9.97 -18.63 -18.65
N ALA A 135 -9.36 -18.25 -17.52
CA ALA A 135 -8.80 -16.92 -17.33
C ALA A 135 -7.43 -16.75 -18.03
N SER A 136 -7.45 -16.56 -19.35
CA SER A 136 -6.26 -16.27 -20.18
C SER A 136 -5.67 -14.86 -20.00
N THR A 137 -6.24 -14.04 -19.12
CA THR A 137 -5.83 -12.66 -18.89
C THR A 137 -5.66 -12.37 -17.40
N ILE A 138 -4.53 -11.74 -17.04
CA ILE A 138 -4.19 -11.30 -15.69
C ILE A 138 -5.34 -10.43 -15.13
N GLN A 139 -6.28 -11.05 -14.42
CA GLN A 139 -7.43 -10.35 -13.83
C GLN A 139 -7.51 -10.69 -12.35
N LYS A 140 -6.97 -9.80 -11.52
CA LYS A 140 -7.26 -9.72 -10.07
C LYS A 140 -8.77 -9.53 -9.77
N GLN A 141 -9.63 -9.37 -10.78
CA GLN A 141 -11.06 -9.07 -10.64
C GLN A 141 -11.97 -10.30 -10.58
N ASN A 142 -11.52 -11.48 -11.06
CA ASN A 142 -12.35 -12.70 -11.14
C ASN A 142 -11.86 -13.86 -10.27
N CYS A 143 -10.98 -13.61 -9.29
CA CYS A 143 -10.54 -14.64 -8.35
C CYS A 143 -11.46 -14.68 -7.14
N SER A 144 -12.13 -15.82 -6.91
CA SER A 144 -12.95 -16.02 -5.72
C SER A 144 -12.05 -16.33 -4.53
N TRP A 145 -12.29 -15.68 -3.39
CA TRP A 145 -11.51 -15.90 -2.17
C TRP A 145 -12.26 -16.93 -1.35
N LEU A 146 -11.79 -18.18 -1.38
CA LEU A 146 -12.43 -19.28 -0.66
C LEU A 146 -12.10 -19.23 0.84
N TYR A 147 -10.89 -18.79 1.18
CA TYR A 147 -10.41 -18.65 2.55
C TYR A 147 -9.35 -17.56 2.66
N VAL A 148 -9.36 -16.79 3.75
CA VAL A 148 -8.29 -15.84 4.11
C VAL A 148 -8.10 -15.79 5.61
N THR A 149 -6.83 -15.80 6.02
CA THR A 149 -6.43 -15.46 7.38
C THR A 149 -5.16 -14.61 7.38
N HIS A 150 -5.03 -13.74 8.37
CA HIS A 150 -3.80 -12.98 8.67
C HIS A 150 -3.01 -13.61 9.83
N GLN A 151 -3.40 -14.81 10.24
CA GLN A 151 -2.82 -15.58 11.34
C GLN A 151 -2.43 -16.97 10.84
N LEU A 152 -2.02 -17.85 11.74
CA LEU A 152 -1.85 -19.27 11.44
C LEU A 152 -3.18 -19.86 10.96
N CYS A 153 -3.11 -20.86 10.08
CA CYS A 153 -4.27 -21.59 9.59
C CYS A 153 -4.27 -23.05 10.03
N GLU A 154 -5.46 -23.63 10.17
CA GLU A 154 -5.63 -25.05 10.41
C GLU A 154 -5.89 -25.79 9.09
N ALA A 155 -5.46 -27.05 9.00
CA ALA A 155 -5.65 -27.84 7.79
C ALA A 155 -7.15 -28.10 7.50
N GLY A 156 -7.96 -28.26 8.56
CA GLY A 156 -9.40 -28.46 8.44
C GLY A 156 -10.11 -27.31 7.71
N ASP A 157 -9.79 -26.06 8.05
CA ASP A 157 -10.33 -24.87 7.39
C ASP A 157 -10.02 -24.86 5.89
N VAL A 158 -8.79 -25.23 5.53
CA VAL A 158 -8.35 -25.27 4.13
C VAL A 158 -9.08 -26.38 3.37
N VAL A 159 -9.26 -27.56 3.98
CA VAL A 159 -10.01 -28.66 3.38
C VAL A 159 -11.48 -28.28 3.17
N GLU A 160 -12.12 -27.66 4.16
CA GLU A 160 -13.52 -27.19 4.04
C GLU A 160 -13.67 -26.13 2.96
N ALA A 161 -12.74 -25.16 2.90
CA ALA A 161 -12.75 -24.15 1.86
C ALA A 161 -12.52 -24.74 0.46
N LEU A 162 -11.66 -25.75 0.34
CA LEU A 162 -11.35 -26.42 -0.93
C LEU A 162 -12.56 -27.18 -1.50
N GLN A 163 -13.48 -27.66 -0.67
CA GLN A 163 -14.74 -28.29 -1.14
C GLN A 163 -15.63 -27.32 -1.94
N LYS A 164 -15.45 -26.01 -1.75
CA LYS A 164 -16.20 -24.95 -2.45
C LYS A 164 -15.54 -24.58 -3.79
N ALA A 165 -14.38 -25.15 -4.11
CA ALA A 165 -13.64 -24.83 -5.32
C ALA A 165 -14.30 -25.42 -6.57
N THR A 166 -14.44 -24.57 -7.59
CA THR A 166 -15.01 -24.94 -8.90
C THR A 166 -13.99 -24.87 -10.02
N GLY A 167 -12.90 -24.12 -9.84
CA GLY A 167 -11.82 -23.94 -10.79
C GLY A 167 -10.48 -24.48 -10.27
N ASN A 168 -9.43 -23.71 -10.49
CA ASN A 168 -8.07 -24.02 -10.07
C ASN A 168 -7.81 -23.36 -8.71
N ALA A 169 -7.93 -24.14 -7.64
CA ALA A 169 -7.68 -23.64 -6.30
C ALA A 169 -6.19 -23.60 -6.01
N VAL A 170 -5.69 -22.44 -5.58
CA VAL A 170 -4.28 -22.22 -5.25
C VAL A 170 -4.18 -21.66 -3.84
N LEU A 171 -3.44 -22.37 -2.98
CA LEU A 171 -3.09 -21.91 -1.64
C LEU A 171 -1.85 -21.03 -1.73
N LYS A 172 -1.95 -19.79 -1.24
CA LYS A 172 -0.86 -18.82 -1.26
C LYS A 172 -0.58 -18.32 0.15
N PHE A 173 0.71 -18.15 0.46
CA PHE A 173 1.18 -17.32 1.55
C PHE A 173 1.85 -16.09 0.96
N GLU A 174 1.31 -14.92 1.28
CA GLU A 174 1.92 -13.63 0.95
C GLU A 174 2.47 -12.98 2.23
N PRO A 175 3.75 -12.56 2.25
CA PRO A 175 4.37 -11.98 3.44
C PRO A 175 3.95 -10.52 3.66
N PHE A 176 4.44 -9.95 4.75
CA PHE A 176 4.35 -8.53 5.07
C PHE A 176 4.71 -7.63 3.88
N VAL A 177 3.85 -6.64 3.64
CA VAL A 177 4.08 -5.57 2.68
C VAL A 177 3.70 -4.23 3.28
N LEU A 178 4.53 -3.22 3.03
CA LEU A 178 4.29 -1.86 3.49
C LEU A 178 4.75 -0.86 2.43
N HIS A 179 3.89 0.09 2.10
CA HIS A 179 4.22 1.21 1.23
C HIS A 179 4.24 2.51 2.03
N VAL A 180 5.40 3.14 2.11
CA VAL A 180 5.62 4.39 2.83
C VAL A 180 5.96 5.48 1.83
N GLN A 181 5.27 6.60 1.86
CA GLN A 181 5.71 7.79 1.17
C GLN A 181 6.68 8.58 2.06
N CYS A 182 7.85 8.89 1.53
CA CYS A 182 8.93 9.61 2.22
C CYS A 182 9.01 11.05 1.74
N ARG A 183 9.37 11.96 2.65
CA ARG A 183 9.55 13.38 2.34
C ARG A 183 10.77 13.62 1.46
N THR A 184 11.89 12.98 1.81
CA THR A 184 13.16 13.12 1.10
C THR A 184 13.76 11.77 0.69
N LEU A 185 14.72 11.79 -0.24
CA LEU A 185 15.43 10.58 -0.66
C LEU A 185 16.27 9.98 0.50
N PRO A 186 16.99 10.76 1.32
CA PRO A 186 17.66 10.24 2.52
C PRO A 186 16.72 9.52 3.50
N ASP A 187 15.50 10.03 3.70
CA ASP A 187 14.47 9.37 4.51
C ASP A 187 14.11 7.98 3.93
N ALA A 188 13.95 7.90 2.61
CA ALA A 188 13.69 6.63 1.93
C ALA A 188 14.89 5.67 1.99
N GLN A 189 16.12 6.16 1.87
CA GLN A 189 17.34 5.36 1.99
C GLN A 189 17.54 4.79 3.39
N LEU A 190 17.18 5.54 4.44
CA LEU A 190 17.17 5.04 5.81
C LEU A 190 16.19 3.87 5.96
N LEU A 191 14.94 4.06 5.56
CA LEU A 191 13.91 3.01 5.59
C LEU A 191 14.32 1.78 4.77
N HIS A 192 14.91 2.00 3.60
CA HIS A 192 15.43 0.93 2.76
C HIS A 192 16.51 0.12 3.47
N SER A 193 17.48 0.79 4.09
CA SER A 193 18.55 0.11 4.82
C SER A 193 18.01 -0.72 5.99
N VAL A 194 17.07 -0.15 6.75
CA VAL A 194 16.34 -0.86 7.82
C VAL A 194 15.61 -2.09 7.28
N ALA A 195 14.86 -1.94 6.18
CA ALA A 195 14.12 -3.02 5.55
C ALA A 195 15.02 -4.17 5.09
N ILE A 196 16.09 -3.86 4.34
CA ILE A 196 17.06 -4.84 3.86
C ILE A 196 17.67 -5.58 5.05
N ASN A 197 18.14 -4.89 6.08
CA ASN A 197 18.75 -5.49 7.27
C ASN A 197 17.77 -6.32 8.10
N SER A 198 16.47 -6.07 7.97
CA SER A 198 15.41 -6.81 8.66
C SER A 198 14.91 -8.05 7.90
N GLY A 199 15.46 -8.33 6.71
CA GLY A 199 15.12 -9.52 5.89
C GLY A 199 14.18 -9.23 4.71
N PHE A 200 13.90 -7.97 4.41
CA PHE A 200 13.03 -7.56 3.30
C PHE A 200 13.87 -7.21 2.05
N ARG A 201 14.57 -8.20 1.48
CA ARG A 201 15.56 -8.00 0.41
C ARG A 201 14.99 -7.48 -0.92
N ASN A 202 13.68 -7.62 -1.17
CA ASN A 202 12.99 -7.15 -2.39
C ASN A 202 12.36 -5.77 -2.23
N SER A 203 12.74 -5.08 -1.16
CA SER A 203 12.34 -3.71 -0.92
C SER A 203 12.98 -2.77 -1.94
N GLY A 204 12.32 -1.65 -2.22
CA GLY A 204 12.80 -0.72 -3.23
C GLY A 204 12.15 0.65 -3.15
N ILE A 205 12.83 1.63 -3.73
CA ILE A 205 12.39 3.03 -3.77
C ILE A 205 11.92 3.34 -5.19
N THR A 206 10.73 3.94 -5.31
CA THR A 206 10.17 4.39 -6.59
C THR A 206 9.96 5.91 -6.56
N MET A 207 10.36 6.58 -7.64
CA MET A 207 10.13 8.01 -7.84
C MET A 207 8.90 8.22 -8.74
N GLY A 208 7.80 8.65 -8.13
CA GLY A 208 6.56 8.98 -8.81
C GLY A 208 6.52 10.43 -9.32
N LYS A 209 5.45 10.74 -10.07
CA LYS A 209 5.18 12.10 -10.59
C LYS A 209 5.16 13.13 -9.45
N LYS A 210 5.59 14.36 -9.74
CA LYS A 210 5.68 15.48 -8.79
C LYS A 210 6.65 15.22 -7.63
N GLY A 211 7.63 14.34 -7.80
CA GLY A 211 8.65 14.06 -6.78
C GLY A 211 8.16 13.17 -5.63
N LYS A 212 7.11 12.37 -5.82
CA LYS A 212 6.65 11.42 -4.80
C LYS A 212 7.67 10.30 -4.62
N ILE A 213 8.22 10.15 -3.42
CA ILE A 213 9.17 9.09 -3.11
C ILE A 213 8.42 7.99 -2.37
N ILE A 214 8.24 6.83 -2.99
CA ILE A 214 7.57 5.68 -2.39
C ILE A 214 8.60 4.62 -2.06
N MET A 215 8.72 4.29 -0.78
CA MET A 215 9.47 3.16 -0.28
C MET A 215 8.53 1.96 -0.12
N ALA A 216 8.83 0.86 -0.80
CA ALA A 216 8.10 -0.39 -0.69
C ALA A 216 8.94 -1.41 0.12
N VAL A 217 8.43 -1.87 1.25
CA VAL A 217 9.02 -2.95 2.05
C VAL A 217 8.39 -4.27 1.62
N ARG A 218 9.21 -5.19 1.08
CA ARG A 218 8.73 -6.45 0.48
C ARG A 218 9.72 -7.59 0.67
N SER A 219 9.23 -8.83 0.61
CA SER A 219 10.03 -10.05 0.71
C SER A 219 9.72 -11.04 -0.40
N THR A 220 10.66 -11.94 -0.72
CA THR A 220 10.45 -13.17 -1.52
C THR A 220 9.93 -14.35 -0.69
N HIS A 221 9.66 -14.15 0.59
CA HIS A 221 9.19 -15.19 1.50
C HIS A 221 7.72 -15.51 1.25
N CYS A 222 7.42 -16.16 0.13
CA CYS A 222 6.07 -16.58 -0.25
C CYS A 222 5.97 -18.11 -0.33
N LEU A 223 4.74 -18.58 -0.52
CA LEU A 223 4.38 -19.96 -0.90
C LEU A 223 3.22 -19.86 -1.88
N GLU A 224 3.23 -20.67 -2.94
CA GLU A 224 2.12 -20.77 -3.89
C GLU A 224 2.03 -22.23 -4.35
N VAL A 225 0.91 -22.89 -4.04
CA VAL A 225 0.73 -24.33 -4.27
C VAL A 225 -0.65 -24.59 -4.87
N PRO A 226 -0.75 -25.13 -6.09
CA PRO A 226 -2.02 -25.55 -6.66
C PRO A 226 -2.53 -26.80 -5.93
N LEU A 227 -3.79 -26.77 -5.49
CA LEU A 227 -4.45 -27.87 -4.78
C LEU A 227 -5.51 -28.56 -5.63
N SER A 228 -6.20 -27.82 -6.52
CA SER A 228 -7.19 -28.37 -7.44
C SER A 228 -6.98 -27.91 -8.87
N PHE A 229 -7.50 -28.69 -9.81
CA PHE A 229 -7.57 -28.33 -11.22
C PHE A 229 -8.98 -28.62 -11.73
N LYS A 230 -9.64 -27.60 -12.30
CA LYS A 230 -11.03 -27.68 -12.79
C LYS A 230 -11.99 -28.28 -11.75
N GLY A 231 -11.90 -27.82 -10.50
CA GLY A 231 -12.73 -28.27 -9.37
C GLY A 231 -12.33 -29.62 -8.77
N LYS A 232 -11.43 -30.38 -9.41
CA LYS A 232 -10.96 -31.66 -8.88
C LYS A 232 -9.73 -31.45 -7.99
N CYS A 233 -9.84 -31.83 -6.71
CA CYS A 233 -8.68 -31.90 -5.81
C CYS A 233 -7.63 -32.88 -6.36
N LEU A 234 -6.38 -32.44 -6.45
CA LEU A 234 -5.26 -33.22 -7.00
C LEU A 234 -4.41 -33.88 -5.91
N VAL A 235 -4.58 -33.46 -4.66
CA VAL A 235 -3.66 -33.78 -3.56
C VAL A 235 -4.37 -34.54 -2.44
N SER A 236 -3.61 -35.31 -1.66
CA SER A 236 -4.14 -35.99 -0.46
C SER A 236 -4.30 -35.01 0.71
N ASN A 237 -5.11 -35.39 1.70
CA ASN A 237 -5.25 -34.61 2.94
C ASN A 237 -3.91 -34.47 3.69
N GLU A 238 -3.10 -35.53 3.70
CA GLU A 238 -1.75 -35.55 4.28
C GLU A 238 -0.84 -34.49 3.64
N TYR A 239 -0.94 -34.30 2.31
CA TYR A 239 -0.20 -33.25 1.62
C TYR A 239 -0.70 -31.85 2.02
N ILE A 240 -2.01 -31.67 2.15
CA ILE A 240 -2.60 -30.39 2.59
C ILE A 240 -2.09 -30.03 4.00
N GLU A 241 -2.07 -30.99 4.92
CA GLU A 241 -1.52 -30.79 6.27
C GLU A 241 -0.06 -30.33 6.23
N HIS A 242 0.78 -30.97 5.41
CA HIS A 242 2.18 -30.58 5.26
C HIS A 242 2.36 -29.18 4.66
N VAL A 243 1.58 -28.83 3.64
CA VAL A 243 1.62 -27.50 3.01
C VAL A 243 1.15 -26.42 3.99
N VAL A 244 0.10 -26.70 4.76
CA VAL A 244 -0.40 -25.79 5.81
C VAL A 244 0.65 -25.59 6.90
N GLN A 245 1.30 -26.65 7.36
CA GLN A 245 2.41 -26.55 8.31
C GLN A 245 3.54 -25.67 7.76
N THR A 246 3.90 -25.85 6.49
CA THR A 246 4.91 -25.04 5.81
C THR A 246 4.49 -23.57 5.70
N ALA A 247 3.22 -23.30 5.38
CA ALA A 247 2.67 -21.95 5.34
C ALA A 247 2.71 -21.27 6.72
N ASN A 248 2.37 -22.01 7.78
CA ASN A 248 2.42 -21.54 9.16
C ASN A 248 3.86 -21.22 9.60
N GLN A 249 4.84 -22.09 9.33
CA GLN A 249 6.25 -21.81 9.58
C GLN A 249 6.71 -20.53 8.88
N LYS A 250 6.25 -20.31 7.64
CA LYS A 250 6.54 -19.08 6.91
C LYS A 250 5.87 -17.86 7.54
N MET A 251 4.61 -17.98 7.99
CA MET A 251 3.90 -16.92 8.70
C MET A 251 4.60 -16.53 10.01
N GLU A 252 5.06 -17.50 10.79
CA GLU A 252 5.83 -17.22 12.02
C GLU A 252 7.13 -16.46 11.73
N GLU A 253 7.91 -16.91 10.74
CA GLU A 253 9.13 -16.20 10.34
C GLU A 253 8.81 -14.79 9.82
N ASN A 254 7.67 -14.61 9.17
CA ASN A 254 7.21 -13.30 8.75
C ASN A 254 6.92 -12.38 9.96
N PHE A 255 6.28 -12.89 11.02
CA PHE A 255 6.12 -12.13 12.27
C PHE A 255 7.47 -11.78 12.92
N ARG A 256 8.43 -12.72 12.95
CA ARG A 256 9.79 -12.43 13.45
C ARG A 256 10.47 -11.31 12.65
N ARG A 257 10.29 -11.29 11.32
CA ARG A 257 10.80 -10.22 10.44
C ARG A 257 10.13 -8.87 10.70
N ILE A 258 8.81 -8.85 10.89
CA ILE A 258 8.06 -7.64 11.25
C ILE A 258 8.61 -7.06 12.55
N SER A 259 8.75 -7.88 13.60
CA SER A 259 9.27 -7.42 14.90
C SER A 259 10.68 -6.86 14.78
N ARG A 260 11.57 -7.54 14.05
CA ARG A 260 12.93 -7.04 13.78
C ARG A 260 12.93 -5.72 13.01
N PHE A 261 12.05 -5.59 12.01
CA PHE A 261 11.88 -4.35 11.25
C PHE A 261 11.42 -3.21 12.13
N HIS A 262 10.42 -3.43 12.97
CA HIS A 262 9.92 -2.43 13.90
C HIS A 262 11.03 -1.94 14.85
N SER A 263 11.72 -2.85 15.55
CA SER A 263 12.79 -2.48 16.48
C SER A 263 13.93 -1.74 15.79
N SER A 264 14.35 -2.21 14.61
CA SER A 264 15.41 -1.57 13.82
C SER A 264 15.01 -0.17 13.32
N LEU A 265 13.73 0.00 12.95
CA LEU A 265 13.17 1.26 12.50
C LEU A 265 13.14 2.30 13.63
N VAL A 266 12.66 1.90 14.81
CA VAL A 266 12.60 2.77 15.99
C VAL A 266 14.00 3.28 16.33
N HIS A 267 14.98 2.38 16.43
CA HIS A 267 16.37 2.72 16.72
C HIS A 267 16.99 3.64 15.64
N ALA A 268 16.79 3.33 14.36
CA ALA A 268 17.35 4.12 13.25
C ALA A 268 16.81 5.56 13.21
N ILE A 269 15.52 5.75 13.48
CA ILE A 269 14.90 7.08 13.50
C ILE A 269 15.32 7.86 14.75
N GLN A 270 15.36 7.23 15.92
CA GLN A 270 15.82 7.89 17.15
C GLN A 270 17.27 8.36 17.04
N ASN A 271 18.16 7.55 16.49
CA ASN A 271 19.56 7.95 16.29
C ASN A 271 19.69 9.11 15.30
N LYS A 272 18.88 9.12 14.23
CA LYS A 272 18.83 10.24 13.29
C LYS A 272 18.40 11.54 13.98
N ASP A 273 17.36 11.47 14.82
CA ASP A 273 16.87 12.63 15.58
C ASP A 273 17.96 13.18 16.52
N SER A 274 18.73 12.30 17.19
CA SER A 274 19.87 12.70 18.03
C SER A 274 20.99 13.38 17.24
N THR A 275 21.38 12.83 16.08
CA THR A 275 22.47 13.38 15.25
C THR A 275 22.13 14.72 14.60
N ASN A 276 20.84 15.06 14.44
CA ASN A 276 20.43 16.36 13.91
C ASN A 276 20.45 17.48 14.97
N ASN A 277 20.52 17.13 16.26
CA ASN A 277 20.59 18.08 17.37
C ASN A 277 22.04 18.43 17.76
N GLU A 278 23.03 17.72 17.24
CA GLU A 278 24.45 18.06 17.34
C GLU A 278 24.89 18.72 16.01
N GLU A 279 25.39 19.97 16.06
CA GLU A 279 25.90 20.63 14.85
C GLU A 279 27.03 19.81 14.20
N PRO A 280 27.05 19.65 12.87
CA PRO A 280 28.07 18.83 12.23
C PRO A 280 29.43 19.53 12.28
N ALA A 281 30.35 19.02 13.11
CA ALA A 281 31.77 19.29 12.95
C ALA A 281 32.22 18.74 11.58
N ALA A 282 32.77 19.63 10.75
CA ALA A 282 33.19 19.33 9.39
C ALA A 282 34.21 18.17 9.35
N SER A 283 33.79 16.96 8.94
CA SER A 283 34.71 15.86 8.69
C SER A 283 35.10 15.83 7.22
N SER A 284 36.41 15.93 6.97
CA SER A 284 37.06 15.94 5.66
C SER A 284 36.63 14.78 4.75
N VAL A 285 36.34 15.12 3.50
CA VAL A 285 36.07 14.21 2.39
C VAL A 285 37.21 13.20 2.21
N TYR A 286 36.93 11.91 2.42
CA TYR A 286 37.82 10.82 2.05
C TYR A 286 37.78 10.63 0.52
N THR A 287 38.74 11.21 -0.20
CA THR A 287 38.96 10.91 -1.62
C THR A 287 39.71 9.58 -1.71
N ARG A 288 39.01 8.51 -2.10
CA ARG A 288 39.63 7.19 -2.37
C ARG A 288 40.47 7.28 -3.65
N ARG A 289 41.75 7.64 -3.50
CA ARG A 289 42.72 7.71 -4.60
C ARG A 289 43.04 6.29 -5.10
N ARG A 290 42.51 5.92 -6.27
CA ARG A 290 42.92 4.70 -7.01
C ARG A 290 44.39 4.85 -7.39
N ARG A 291 45.29 4.17 -6.67
CA ARG A 291 46.73 4.15 -6.95
C ARG A 291 46.98 3.17 -8.11
N ARG A 292 47.18 3.69 -9.32
CA ARG A 292 47.68 2.92 -10.47
C ARG A 292 49.20 2.85 -10.33
N ASN A 293 49.76 1.68 -10.04
CA ASN A 293 51.21 1.49 -10.10
C ASN A 293 51.66 1.69 -11.56
N LYS A 294 52.51 2.68 -11.79
CA LYS A 294 53.35 2.77 -12.99
C LYS A 294 54.58 1.92 -12.71
N GLU A 295 54.67 0.77 -13.35
CA GLU A 295 55.96 0.10 -13.54
C GLU A 295 56.46 0.45 -14.94
N ASN A 296 57.58 1.17 -14.96
CA ASN A 296 58.42 1.33 -16.14
C ASN A 296 59.09 -0.01 -16.38
N HIS A 297 58.85 -0.64 -17.54
CA HIS A 297 59.89 -1.49 -18.13
C HIS A 297 60.04 -1.20 -19.62
N LYS A 298 61.32 -1.17 -19.98
CA LYS A 298 61.96 -0.65 -21.17
C LYS A 298 61.81 -1.62 -22.34
N SER A 299 61.82 -1.06 -23.53
CA SER A 299 61.90 -1.67 -24.88
C SER A 299 62.68 -2.98 -24.98
N ASP A 300 62.15 -3.93 -25.75
CA ASP A 300 62.86 -4.47 -26.93
C ASP A 300 61.89 -5.13 -27.92
N CYS A 301 62.08 -4.80 -29.19
CA CYS A 301 61.35 -5.33 -30.33
C CYS A 301 62.04 -6.61 -30.81
N LEU A 302 61.36 -7.75 -30.81
CA LEU A 302 61.71 -8.89 -31.66
C LEU A 302 60.45 -9.62 -32.14
N SER A 303 60.42 -9.84 -33.44
CA SER A 303 59.43 -10.55 -34.25
C SER A 303 59.41 -12.05 -33.98
N HIS A 304 58.23 -12.66 -33.84
CA HIS A 304 57.78 -13.80 -34.64
C HIS A 304 56.36 -14.24 -34.25
N GLU A 305 55.69 -14.80 -35.25
CA GLU A 305 54.28 -15.18 -35.34
C GLU A 305 53.91 -16.33 -34.40
N ASP A 306 52.69 -16.32 -33.85
CA ASP A 306 51.77 -17.46 -33.87
C ASP A 306 50.39 -17.03 -33.35
N GLY A 307 49.34 -17.44 -34.07
CA GLY A 307 47.98 -16.92 -33.95
C GLY A 307 47.11 -17.55 -32.86
N CYS A 308 45.98 -16.90 -32.61
CA CYS A 308 44.66 -17.51 -32.39
C CYS A 308 43.60 -16.40 -32.48
N ASP A 309 42.74 -16.54 -33.48
CA ASP A 309 41.55 -15.71 -33.72
C ASP A 309 40.51 -15.90 -32.61
N ASP A 310 39.90 -14.79 -32.16
CA ASP A 310 38.67 -14.81 -31.37
C ASP A 310 37.70 -13.77 -31.95
N PRO A 311 36.55 -14.17 -32.54
CA PRO A 311 35.61 -13.25 -33.15
C PRO A 311 34.54 -12.77 -32.15
N GLU A 312 34.20 -11.48 -32.26
CA GLU A 312 33.13 -10.79 -31.54
C GLU A 312 31.76 -11.47 -31.76
N GLY A 313 31.18 -12.00 -30.68
CA GLY A 313 29.83 -12.56 -30.65
C GLY A 313 28.76 -11.52 -30.27
N TYR A 314 28.13 -10.92 -31.28
CA TYR A 314 26.78 -10.37 -31.17
C TYR A 314 25.77 -11.52 -31.09
N ILE A 315 24.87 -11.52 -30.09
CA ILE A 315 23.65 -12.35 -30.14
C ILE A 315 22.42 -11.50 -29.84
N THR A 316 21.52 -11.57 -30.82
CA THR A 316 20.24 -10.92 -31.01
C THR A 316 19.13 -11.53 -30.14
N PHE A 317 18.16 -10.68 -29.77
CA PHE A 317 16.89 -11.09 -29.18
C PHE A 317 16.03 -11.82 -30.22
N TYR A 318 15.52 -13.00 -29.87
CA TYR A 318 14.42 -13.64 -30.57
C TYR A 318 13.16 -13.57 -29.72
N ASP A 319 12.11 -12.97 -30.31
CA ASP A 319 10.73 -13.15 -29.91
C ASP A 319 10.34 -14.63 -30.06
N VAL A 320 9.64 -15.17 -29.06
CA VAL A 320 8.97 -16.47 -29.14
C VAL A 320 7.48 -16.23 -28.94
N GLN A 321 6.71 -16.69 -29.93
CA GLN A 321 5.25 -16.69 -30.02
C GLN A 321 4.59 -17.44 -28.87
#